data_AF-A0A8K0LW15-F1
#
_entry.id   AF-A0A8K0LW15-F1
#
_cell.length_a   1.000
_cell.length_b   1.000
_cell.length_c   1.000
_cell.angle_alpha   90.00
_cell.angle_beta   90.00
_cell.angle_gamma   90.00
#
_symmetry.space_group_name_H-M   'P 1'
#
loop_
_entity.id
_entity.type
_entity.pdbx_description
1 polymer ?
#
loop_
_entity_poly.entity_id
_entity_poly.type
_entity_poly.pdbx_seq_one_letter_code
_entity_poly.pdbx_strand_id
1 'polypeptide(L)' 'LRRRGYGFSSDGVWIIWNSENLLWLLLEYRPRCSAVAVSLAVAISCVSGWVLVFNLIFDKL' A
#
# COMPACT_ATOMS: atom_id res chain seq x y z
N LEU A 1 -1.84 8.81 16.27
CA LEU A 1 -0.55 8.23 15.84
C LEU A 1 -0.29 8.62 14.39
N ARG A 2 0.67 9.52 14.16
CA ARG A 2 1.03 9.99 12.81
C ARG A 2 1.86 8.87 12.17
N ARG A 3 1.27 8.08 11.26
CA ARG A 3 1.98 6.98 10.59
C ARG A 3 3.06 7.61 9.70
N ARG A 4 4.33 7.29 9.96
CA ARG A 4 5.44 7.65 9.08
C ARG A 4 5.75 6.45 8.20
N GLY A 5 5.91 6.67 6.89
CA GLY A 5 6.18 5.61 5.92
C GLY A 5 4.95 5.15 5.13
N TYR A 6 5.11 4.04 4.41
CA TYR A 6 4.04 3.43 3.63
C TYR A 6 3.03 2.70 4.51
N GLY A 7 1.78 2.66 4.06
CA GLY A 7 0.73 1.87 4.70
C GLY A 7 -0.53 1.83 3.86
N PHE A 8 -1.60 1.38 4.49
CA PHE A 8 -2.94 1.39 3.91
C PHE A 8 -3.83 2.37 4.67
N SER A 9 -4.75 3.02 3.95
CA SER A 9 -5.86 3.73 4.56
C SER A 9 -6.69 2.77 5.43
N SER A 10 -7.46 3.32 6.37
CA SER A 10 -8.27 2.51 7.30
C SER A 10 -9.31 1.64 6.61
N ASP A 11 -9.78 2.05 5.43
CA ASP A 11 -10.72 1.34 4.59
C ASP A 11 -10.04 0.38 3.59
N GLY A 12 -8.70 0.32 3.58
CA GLY A 12 -7.91 -0.54 2.67
C GLY A 12 -7.99 -0.14 1.19
N VAL A 13 -8.52 1.05 0.90
CA VAL A 13 -8.77 1.54 -0.47
C VAL A 13 -7.56 2.23 -1.06
N TRP A 14 -6.69 2.77 -0.22
CA TRP A 14 -5.52 3.53 -0.63
C TRP A 14 -4.24 2.93 -0.08
N ILE A 15 -3.21 2.89 -0.92
CA ILE A 15 -1.84 2.93 -0.44
C ILE A 15 -1.55 4.38 -0.05
N ILE A 16 -1.10 4.57 1.18
CA ILE A 16 -0.81 5.88 1.76
C ILE A 16 0.67 6.04 2.08
N TRP A 17 1.16 7.28 2.03
CA TRP A 17 2.47 7.67 2.54
C TRP A 17 2.32 8.85 3.48
N ASN A 18 2.82 8.73 4.70
CA ASN A 18 2.70 9.79 5.71
C ASN A 18 1.27 10.32 5.93
N SER A 19 0.26 9.46 5.72
CA SER A 19 -1.18 9.78 5.78
C SER A 19 -1.77 10.51 4.57
N GLU A 20 -1.02 10.63 3.47
CA GLU A 20 -1.52 11.11 2.17
C GLU A 20 -1.79 9.94 1.22
N ASN A 21 -2.83 10.08 0.40
CA ASN A 21 -3.26 9.06 -0.57
C ASN A 21 -2.33 9.06 -1.80
N LEU A 22 -1.70 7.91 -2.08
CA LEU A 22 -0.82 7.75 -3.25
C LEU A 22 -1.50 6.99 -4.39
N LEU A 23 -2.03 5.80 -4.11
CA LEU A 23 -2.58 4.91 -5.12
C LEU A 23 -3.92 4.33 -4.67
N TRP A 24 -4.93 4.48 -5.52
CA TRP A 24 -6.25 3.90 -5.30
C TRP A 24 -6.27 2.44 -5.75
N LEU A 25 -6.87 1.58 -4.94
CA LEU A 25 -7.01 0.15 -5.19
C LEU A 25 -8.45 -0.18 -5.61
N LEU A 26 -8.59 -0.77 -6.80
CA LEU A 26 -9.82 -1.43 -7.23
C LEU A 26 -10.22 -2.53 -6.23
N LEU A 27 -11.51 -2.83 -6.19
CA LEU A 27 -12.09 -3.75 -5.21
C LEU A 27 -11.39 -5.12 -5.17
N GLU A 28 -11.01 -5.65 -6.33
CA GLU A 28 -10.35 -6.96 -6.48
C GLU A 28 -8.92 -6.99 -5.91
N TYR A 29 -8.29 -5.82 -5.78
CA TYR A 29 -6.91 -5.65 -5.31
C TYR A 29 -6.83 -5.16 -3.87
N ARG A 30 -7.96 -5.07 -3.16
CA ARG A 30 -7.95 -4.65 -1.77
C ARG A 30 -7.32 -5.74 -0.89
N PRO A 31 -6.34 -5.40 -0.02
CA PRO A 31 -5.67 -6.37 0.82
C PRO A 31 -6.63 -7.02 1.82
N ARG A 32 -6.55 -8.34 1.96
CA ARG A 32 -7.03 -9.03 3.17
C ARG A 32 -5.96 -9.06 4.26
N CYS A 33 -4.71 -9.24 3.83
CA CYS A 33 -3.52 -9.12 4.67
C CYS A 33 -2.52 -8.25 3.92
N SER A 34 -1.83 -7.37 4.63
CA SER A 34 -0.82 -6.49 4.04
C SER A 34 0.46 -6.54 4.85
N ALA A 35 1.60 -6.63 4.17
CA ALA A 35 2.92 -6.46 4.78
C ALA A 35 3.61 -5.27 4.11
N VAL A 36 4.09 -4.34 4.93
CA VAL A 36 4.89 -3.21 4.47
C VAL A 36 6.33 -3.50 4.84
N ALA A 37 7.21 -3.62 3.84
CA ALA A 37 8.63 -3.70 4.09
C ALA A 37 9.17 -2.30 4.43
N VAL A 38 10.14 -2.23 5.33
CA VAL A 38 10.82 -0.98 5.71
C VAL A 38 11.50 -0.32 4.49
N SER A 39 11.82 -1.11 3.47
CA SER A 39 12.51 -0.72 2.25
C SER A 39 11.58 -0.72 1.04
N LEU A 40 10.92 0.43 0.78
CA LEU A 40 10.30 0.87 -0.50
C LEU A 40 9.32 -0.08 -1.23
N ALA A 41 9.05 -1.27 -0.69
CA ALA A 41 8.23 -2.29 -1.32
C ALA A 41 6.95 -2.54 -0.52
N VAL A 42 5.82 -2.48 -1.22
CA VAL A 42 4.50 -2.80 -0.66
C VAL A 42 4.00 -4.06 -1.36
N ALA A 43 3.74 -5.11 -0.58
CA ALA A 43 3.17 -6.35 -1.08
C ALA A 43 1.72 -6.50 -0.58
N ILE A 44 0.80 -6.77 -1.52
CA ILE A 44 -0.63 -6.89 -1.27
C ILE A 44 -1.08 -8.28 -1.70
N SER A 45 -1.62 -9.07 -0.78
CA SER A 45 -2.32 -10.31 -1.16
C SER A 45 -3.79 -10.01 -1.43
N CYS A 46 -4.24 -10.38 -2.63
CA CYS A 46 -5.59 -10.17 -3.12
C CYS A 46 -6.45 -11.41 -2.84
N VAL A 47 -7.77 -11.21 -2.75
CA VAL A 47 -8.74 -12.32 -2.54
C VAL A 47 -8.71 -13.34 -3.68
N SER A 48 -8.35 -12.87 -4.87
CA SER A 48 -8.20 -13.67 -6.08
C SER A 48 -6.94 -14.56 -6.08
N GLY A 49 -6.12 -14.55 -5.03
CA GLY A 49 -4.92 -15.38 -4.90
C GLY A 49 -3.64 -14.76 -5.48
N TRP A 50 -3.75 -13.57 -6.07
CA TRP A 50 -2.62 -12.84 -6.64
C TRP A 50 -1.92 -11.99 -5.58
N VAL A 51 -0.60 -11.87 -5.70
CA VAL A 51 0.21 -10.95 -4.90
C VAL A 51 0.69 -9.81 -5.79
N LEU A 52 0.27 -8.59 -5.48
CA LEU A 52 0.78 -7.39 -6.12
C LEU A 52 2.00 -6.91 -5.34
N VAL A 53 3.12 -6.68 -6.03
CA VAL A 53 4.33 -6.12 -5.43
C VAL A 53 4.62 -4.79 -6.11
N PHE A 54 4.51 -3.71 -5.34
CA PHE A 54 4.85 -2.37 -5.80
C PHE A 54 6.23 -2.00 -5.27
N ASN A 55 7.12 -1.61 -6.17
CA ASN A 55 8.35 -0.93 -5.82
C ASN A 55 8.12 0.57 -5.98
N LEU A 56 8.06 1.28 -4.85
CA LEU A 56 7.72 2.69 -4.82
C LEU A 56 9.02 3.49 -4.71
N ILE A 57 9.42 4.11 -5.82
CA ILE A 57 10.58 5.00 -5.89
C ILE A 57 10.07 6.42 -5.71
N PHE A 58 10.57 7.12 -4.68
CA PHE A 58 10.36 8.55 -4.55
C PHE A 58 11.50 9.28 -5.25
N ASP A 59 11.17 9.96 -6.36
CA ASP A 59 12.01 11.04 -6.83
C ASP A 59 11.70 12.29 -6.01
N LYS A 60 12.75 12.95 -5.52
CA LYS A 60 12.63 14.12 -4.66
C LYS A 60 12.34 15.31 -5.58
N LEU A 61 11.06 15.58 -5.84
CA LEU A 61 10.61 16.83 -6.49
C LEU A 61 11.07 18.05 -5.66
#